data_AF-A0A376TX52-F1
#
_entry.id   AF-A0A376TX52-F1
#
_cell.length_a   1.000
_cell.length_b   1.000
_cell.length_c   1.000
_cell.angle_alpha   90.00
_cell.angle_beta   90.00
_cell.angle_gamma   90.00
#
_symmetry.space_group_name_H-M   'P 1'
#
loop_
_entity.id
_entity.type
_entity.pdbx_description
1 polymer ?
#
loop_
_entity_poly.entity_id
_entity_poly.type
_entity_poly.pdbx_seq_one_letter_code
_entity_poly.pdbx_strand_id
1 'polypeptide(L)' 'MKTAPLEVKTELPGRTNAYRIAEVRPQVSGIVLNRNFTEGSDVQAGQSLYQIDPATYQANYDSAKGELAKVKPPPPSRI' A
#
# COMPACT_ATOMS: atom_id res chain seq x y z
N MET A 1 29.32 -45.82 37.25
CA MET A 1 28.31 -44.75 37.37
C MET A 1 28.02 -44.24 35.96
N LYS A 2 26.76 -44.28 35.51
CA LYS A 2 26.38 -43.97 34.13
C LYS A 2 26.08 -42.47 34.04
N THR A 3 26.98 -41.69 33.47
CA THR A 3 26.75 -40.27 33.18
C THR A 3 25.90 -40.16 31.92
N ALA A 4 24.68 -39.64 32.07
CA ALA A 4 23.86 -39.20 30.96
C ALA A 4 23.93 -37.67 30.89
N PRO A 5 24.00 -37.06 29.70
CA PRO A 5 24.07 -35.61 29.57
C PRO A 5 22.78 -34.97 30.16
N LEU A 6 22.96 -33.99 31.05
CA LEU A 6 21.87 -33.21 31.62
C LEU A 6 21.66 -31.96 30.74
N GLU A 7 20.53 -31.90 30.03
CA GLU A 7 20.15 -30.69 29.31
C GLU A 7 19.73 -29.61 30.32
N VAL A 8 20.49 -28.51 30.36
CA VAL A 8 20.11 -27.30 31.11
C VAL A 8 19.40 -26.34 30.14
N LYS A 9 18.12 -26.05 30.40
CA LYS A 9 17.32 -25.06 29.67
C LYS A 9 17.02 -23.89 30.59
N THR A 10 17.21 -22.68 30.08
CA THR A 10 16.85 -21.45 30.79
C THR A 10 15.68 -20.80 30.07
N GLU A 11 14.58 -20.62 30.79
CA GLU A 11 13.41 -19.91 30.27
C GLU A 11 13.58 -18.41 30.50
N LEU A 12 13.44 -17.64 29.43
CA LEU A 12 13.50 -16.19 29.47
C LEU A 12 12.14 -15.64 29.04
N PRO A 13 11.51 -14.74 29.83
CA PRO A 13 10.26 -14.11 29.42
C PRO A 13 10.52 -13.18 28.23
N GLY A 14 9.71 -13.28 27.19
CA GLY A 14 9.80 -12.46 26.00
C GLY A 14 8.44 -12.11 25.43
N ARG A 15 8.35 -10.99 24.72
CA ARG A 15 7.18 -10.60 23.92
C ARG A 15 7.60 -10.46 22.46
N THR A 16 6.79 -10.99 21.56
CA THR A 16 7.00 -10.84 20.12
C THR A 16 6.44 -9.51 19.65
N ASN A 17 7.14 -8.84 18.74
CA ASN A 17 6.67 -7.64 18.05
C ASN A 17 6.55 -7.91 16.56
N ALA A 18 5.69 -7.15 15.87
CA ALA A 18 5.61 -7.20 14.43
C ALA A 18 6.94 -6.79 13.79
N TYR A 19 7.37 -7.51 12.74
CA TYR A 19 8.61 -7.20 12.04
C TYR A 19 8.58 -5.83 11.35
N ARG A 20 7.41 -5.45 10.82
CA ARG A 20 7.12 -4.10 10.33
C ARG A 20 5.69 -3.73 10.67
N ILE A 21 5.49 -2.47 10.98
CA ILE A 21 4.18 -1.86 11.18
C ILE A 21 4.08 -0.74 10.15
N ALA A 22 3.00 -0.74 9.37
CA ALA A 22 2.71 0.30 8.41
C ALA A 22 1.32 0.85 8.70
N GLU A 23 1.23 2.16 8.91
CA GLU A 23 -0.05 2.85 9.07
C GLU A 23 -0.54 3.30 7.70
N VAL A 24 -1.77 2.92 7.36
CA VAL A 24 -2.41 3.37 6.13
C VAL A 24 -3.12 4.68 6.43
N ARG A 25 -2.64 5.77 5.82
CA ARG A 25 -3.25 7.11 5.90
C ARG A 25 -3.64 7.60 4.50
N PRO A 26 -4.82 8.21 4.34
CA PRO A 26 -5.20 8.79 3.05
C PRO A 26 -4.25 9.94 2.71
N GLN A 27 -3.73 9.93 1.48
CA GLN A 27 -2.87 11.01 0.96
C GLN A 27 -3.67 12.12 0.26
N VAL A 28 -4.95 11.86 0.00
CA VAL A 28 -5.87 12.77 -0.68
C VAL A 28 -7.18 12.81 0.09
N SER A 29 -7.85 13.96 0.05
CA SER A 29 -9.15 14.15 0.68
C SER A 29 -10.27 13.58 -0.19
N GLY A 30 -11.33 13.08 0.43
CA GLY A 30 -12.51 12.64 -0.31
C GLY A 30 -13.36 11.66 0.48
N ILE A 31 -14.44 11.20 -0.15
CA ILE A 31 -15.36 10.21 0.41
C ILE A 31 -14.82 8.81 0.08
N VAL A 32 -14.79 7.92 1.07
CA VAL A 32 -14.48 6.50 0.83
C VAL A 32 -15.70 5.85 0.20
N LEU A 33 -15.58 5.39 -1.05
CA LEU A 33 -16.62 4.66 -1.75
C LEU A 33 -16.65 3.20 -1.30
N ASN A 34 -15.50 2.53 -1.40
CA ASN A 34 -15.40 1.10 -1.13
C ASN A 34 -14.18 0.78 -0.25
N ARG A 35 -14.34 -0.27 0.55
CA ARG A 35 -13.25 -0.98 1.22
C ARG A 35 -12.98 -2.28 0.46
N ASN A 36 -11.78 -2.43 -0.05
CA ASN A 36 -11.40 -3.47 -1.02
C ASN A 36 -10.61 -4.64 -0.39
N PHE A 37 -10.76 -4.84 0.93
CA PHE A 37 -10.12 -5.93 1.67
C PHE A 37 -11.01 -6.40 2.82
N THR A 38 -10.74 -7.61 3.31
CA THR A 38 -11.38 -8.17 4.49
C THR A 38 -10.55 -7.85 5.73
N GLU A 39 -11.19 -7.40 6.80
CA GLU A 39 -10.49 -7.10 8.05
C GLU A 39 -9.81 -8.37 8.61
N GLY A 40 -8.54 -8.26 8.97
CA GLY A 40 -7.74 -9.38 9.48
C GLY A 40 -7.16 -10.31 8.40
N SER A 41 -7.38 -10.06 7.10
CA SER A 41 -6.74 -10.83 6.03
C SER A 41 -5.35 -10.29 5.68
N ASP A 42 -4.51 -11.16 5.11
CA ASP A 42 -3.26 -10.73 4.47
C ASP A 42 -3.54 -9.88 3.23
N VAL A 43 -2.75 -8.82 3.05
CA VAL A 43 -2.82 -7.91 1.90
C VAL A 43 -1.46 -7.79 1.23
N GLN A 44 -1.46 -7.63 -0.09
CA GLN A 44 -0.23 -7.50 -0.87
C GLN A 44 0.16 -6.03 -1.05
N ALA A 45 1.46 -5.78 -1.24
CA ALA A 45 1.94 -4.44 -1.55
C ALA A 45 1.33 -3.94 -2.88
N GLY A 46 0.81 -2.70 -2.88
CA GLY A 46 0.14 -2.12 -4.04
C GLY A 46 -1.32 -2.54 -4.23
N GLN A 47 -1.84 -3.46 -3.42
CA GLN A 47 -3.27 -3.79 -3.43
C GLN A 47 -4.09 -2.57 -3.04
N SER A 48 -5.14 -2.26 -3.81
CA SER A 48 -6.09 -1.23 -3.45
C SER A 48 -6.81 -1.63 -2.16
N LEU A 49 -6.64 -0.85 -1.10
CA LEU A 49 -7.29 -1.07 0.19
C LEU A 49 -8.59 -0.27 0.30
N TYR A 50 -8.56 0.97 -0.18
CA TYR A 50 -9.70 1.87 -0.17
C TYR A 50 -9.83 2.56 -1.51
N GLN A 51 -11.07 2.69 -1.99
CA GLN A 51 -11.38 3.53 -3.12
C GLN A 51 -11.93 4.86 -2.60
N ILE A 52 -11.20 5.95 -2.82
CA ILE A 52 -11.70 7.31 -2.61
C ILE A 52 -12.43 7.74 -3.88
N ASP A 53 -13.52 8.50 -3.74
CA ASP A 53 -14.28 9.05 -4.86
C ASP A 53 -13.36 9.82 -5.81
N PRO A 54 -13.16 9.33 -7.05
CA PRO A 54 -12.22 9.92 -7.97
C PRO A 54 -12.82 11.11 -8.74
N ALA A 55 -14.12 11.42 -8.63
CA ALA A 55 -14.81 12.33 -9.57
C ALA A 55 -14.07 13.67 -9.78
N THR A 56 -13.72 14.37 -8.69
CA THR A 56 -12.99 15.65 -8.76
C THR A 56 -11.56 15.47 -9.28
N TYR A 57 -10.88 14.40 -8.87
CA TYR A 57 -9.52 14.10 -9.30
C TYR A 57 -9.46 13.74 -10.79
N GLN A 58 -10.43 12.98 -11.27
CA GLN A 58 -10.57 12.57 -12.66
C GLN A 58 -10.86 13.79 -13.56
N ALA A 59 -11.80 14.64 -13.17
CA ALA A 59 -12.09 15.87 -13.90
C ALA A 59 -10.86 16.80 -14.04
N ASN A 60 -10.09 16.95 -12.94
CA ASN A 60 -8.86 17.75 -12.95
C ASN A 60 -7.78 17.10 -13.83
N TYR A 61 -7.64 15.78 -13.76
CA TYR A 61 -6.70 15.04 -14.60
C TYR A 61 -7.02 15.18 -16.10
N ASP A 62 -8.29 15.05 -16.47
CA ASP A 62 -8.74 15.18 -17.85
C ASP A 62 -8.55 16.61 -18.37
N SER A 63 -8.78 17.61 -17.52
CA SER A 63 -8.50 19.02 -17.83
C SER A 63 -7.02 19.25 -18.12
N ALA A 64 -6.13 18.79 -17.23
CA ALA A 64 -4.68 18.90 -17.39
C ALA A 64 -4.17 18.16 -18.64
N LYS A 65 -4.74 16.99 -18.94
CA LYS A 65 -4.43 16.23 -20.16
C LYS A 65 -4.85 16.97 -21.42
N GLY A 66 -6.02 17.63 -21.40
CA GLY A 66 -6.49 18.48 -22.48
C GLY A 66 -5.56 19.69 -22.72
N GLU A 67 -5.12 20.34 -21.64
CA GLU A 67 -4.14 21.44 -21.72
C GLU A 67 -2.80 20.97 -22.28
N LEU A 68 -2.29 19.83 -21.82
CA LEU A 68 -1.07 19.23 -22.36
C LEU A 68 -1.19 18.93 -23.86
N ALA A 69 -2.34 18.41 -24.31
CA ALA A 69 -2.58 18.12 -25.72
C ALA A 69 -2.61 19.39 -26.59
N LYS A 70 -3.07 20.52 -26.05
CA LYS A 70 -3.03 21.81 -26.74
C LYS A 70 -1.61 22.35 -26.91
N VAL A 71 -0.74 22.13 -25.91
CA VAL A 71 0.61 22.69 -25.86
C VAL A 71 1.65 21.77 -26.52
N LYS A 72 1.43 20.45 -26.50
CA LYS A 72 2.41 19.48 -26.99
C LYS A 72 2.53 19.56 -28.52
N PRO A 73 3.72 19.84 -29.07
CA PRO A 73 3.94 19.77 -30.51
C PRO A 73 3.77 18.32 -31.01
N PRO A 74 3.23 18.11 -32.23
CA PRO A 74 3.08 16.79 -32.80
C PRO A 74 4.43 16.05 -32.83
N PRO A 75 4.45 14.73 -32.61
CA PRO A 75 5.69 13.95 -32.67
C PRO A 75 6.33 14.10 -34.06
N PRO A 76 7.67 14.15 -34.15
CA PRO A 76 8.35 14.31 -35.42
C PRO A 76 8.00 13.16 -36.35
N SER A 77 7.50 13.51 -37.54
CA SER A 77 7.24 12.58 -38.62
C SER A 77 8.55 11.87 -38.97
N ARG A 78 8.60 10.55 -38.77
CA ARG A 78 9.74 9.74 -39.20
C ARG A 78 9.66 9.62 -40.72
N ILE A 79 10.61 10.26 -41.41
CA ILE A 79 10.90 10.07 -42.84
C ILE A 79 11.67 8.76 -43.00
#